data_AF-A0A7W0LGQ0-F1
#
_entry.id   AF-A0A7W0LGQ0-F1
#
_cell.length_a   1.000
_cell.length_b   1.000
_cell.length_c   1.000
_cell.angle_alpha   90.00
_cell.angle_beta   90.00
_cell.angle_gamma   90.00
#
_symmetry.space_group_name_H-M   'P 1'
#
loop_
_entity.id
_entity.type
_entity.pdbx_description
1 polymer ?
#
loop_
_entity_poly.entity_id
_entity_poly.type
_entity_poly.pdbx_seq_one_letter_code
_entity_poly.pdbx_strand_id
1 'polypeptide(L)'
;PKELAWFGVLLLAFAGVVGVMAWRATGELAASRHIWTGGALVAAVYYLVPPLRRPFFLGWMYATYPIGWVISHVLLALIYFGILTPMGFVMRVFGYDPMARRRDGAGGSYWTERERRAADPSRYFRQF
;
A
#
# COMPACT_ATOMS: atom_id res chain seq x y z
N PRO A 1 8.65 2.05 -24.51
CA PRO A 1 8.84 1.99 -23.03
C PRO A 1 9.03 0.53 -22.56
N LYS A 2 10.13 0.25 -21.83
CA LYS A 2 10.51 -1.11 -21.40
C LYS A 2 9.42 -1.80 -20.54
N GLU A 3 8.68 -1.04 -19.76
CA GLU A 3 7.56 -1.54 -18.92
C GLU A 3 6.44 -2.19 -19.73
N LEU A 4 6.15 -1.66 -20.92
CA LEU A 4 5.14 -2.19 -21.83
C LEU A 4 5.53 -3.58 -22.39
N ALA A 5 6.83 -3.85 -22.51
CA ALA A 5 7.30 -5.16 -22.94
C ALA A 5 7.19 -6.21 -21.83
N TRP A 6 7.43 -5.82 -20.57
CA TRP A 6 7.31 -6.70 -19.40
C TRP A 6 5.86 -7.08 -19.09
N PHE A 7 4.92 -6.18 -19.33
CA PHE A 7 3.50 -6.43 -19.05
C PHE A 7 2.95 -7.66 -19.79
N GLY A 8 3.32 -7.87 -21.06
CA GLY A 8 2.85 -9.04 -21.82
C GLY A 8 3.40 -10.37 -21.28
N VAL A 9 4.64 -10.40 -20.79
CA VAL A 9 5.21 -11.57 -20.10
C VAL A 9 4.45 -11.83 -18.80
N LEU A 10 4.13 -10.77 -18.06
CA LEU A 10 3.40 -10.84 -16.81
C LEU A 10 1.97 -11.35 -17.00
N LEU A 11 1.31 -10.94 -18.09
CA LEU A 11 -0.01 -11.44 -18.48
C LEU A 11 0.01 -12.95 -18.78
N LEU A 12 1.03 -13.43 -19.51
CA LEU A 12 1.21 -14.86 -19.79
C LEU A 12 1.46 -15.65 -18.50
N ALA A 13 2.32 -15.16 -17.62
CA ALA A 13 2.56 -15.77 -16.32
C ALA A 13 1.27 -15.83 -15.48
N PHE A 14 0.51 -14.73 -15.44
CA PHE A 14 -0.76 -14.66 -14.73
C PHE A 14 -1.78 -15.66 -15.29
N ALA A 15 -1.99 -15.70 -16.61
CA ALA A 15 -2.88 -16.65 -17.25
C ALA A 15 -2.46 -18.11 -17.01
N GLY A 16 -1.16 -18.38 -17.02
CA GLY A 16 -0.59 -19.68 -16.66
C GLY A 16 -0.97 -20.11 -15.25
N VAL A 17 -0.69 -19.25 -14.26
CA VAL A 17 -1.02 -19.50 -12.84
C VAL A 17 -2.52 -19.71 -12.64
N VAL A 18 -3.35 -18.83 -13.22
CA VAL A 18 -4.82 -18.93 -13.11
C VAL A 18 -5.34 -20.21 -13.74
N GLY A 19 -4.85 -20.60 -14.91
CA GLY A 19 -5.28 -21.85 -15.54
C GLY A 19 -4.83 -23.10 -14.76
N VAL A 20 -3.66 -23.08 -14.12
CA VAL A 20 -3.23 -24.17 -13.21
C VAL A 20 -4.12 -24.24 -11.97
N MET A 21 -4.45 -23.09 -11.37
CA MET A 21 -5.37 -23.02 -10.22
C MET A 21 -6.76 -23.53 -10.61
N ALA A 22 -7.28 -23.11 -11.77
CA ALA A 22 -8.57 -23.57 -12.29
C ALA A 22 -8.58 -25.10 -12.49
N TRP A 23 -7.52 -25.65 -13.11
CA TRP A 23 -7.38 -27.09 -13.27
C TRP A 23 -7.37 -27.83 -11.92
N ARG A 24 -6.67 -27.29 -10.91
CA ARG A 24 -6.65 -27.88 -9.56
C ARG A 24 -7.99 -27.79 -8.83
N ALA A 25 -8.78 -26.76 -9.11
CA ALA A 25 -10.06 -26.52 -8.45
C ALA A 25 -11.21 -27.32 -9.09
N THR A 26 -11.25 -27.42 -10.42
CA THR A 26 -12.36 -28.09 -11.14
C THR A 26 -12.02 -29.51 -11.58
N GLY A 27 -10.74 -29.89 -11.62
CA GLY A 27 -10.27 -31.16 -12.18
C GLY A 27 -10.43 -31.26 -13.70
N GLU A 28 -10.99 -30.23 -14.34
CA GLU A 28 -11.41 -30.26 -15.73
C GLU A 28 -10.40 -29.53 -16.61
N LEU A 29 -9.72 -30.29 -17.48
CA LEU A 29 -8.66 -29.76 -18.33
C LEU A 29 -9.20 -28.80 -19.41
N ALA A 30 -10.48 -28.94 -19.79
CA ALA A 30 -11.13 -28.09 -20.78
C ALA A 30 -11.17 -26.62 -20.34
N ALA A 31 -11.64 -26.35 -19.12
CA ALA A 31 -11.70 -25.00 -18.55
C ALA A 31 -10.32 -24.34 -18.49
N SER A 32 -9.30 -25.08 -18.05
CA SER A 32 -7.91 -24.62 -18.01
C SER A 32 -7.35 -24.30 -19.40
N ARG A 33 -7.65 -25.15 -20.39
CA ARG A 33 -7.21 -24.96 -21.78
C ARG A 33 -7.80 -23.69 -22.39
N HIS A 34 -9.08 -23.40 -22.14
CA HIS A 34 -9.71 -22.15 -22.61
C HIS A 34 -9.06 -20.90 -21.99
N ILE A 35 -8.68 -20.97 -20.72
CA ILE A 35 -7.97 -19.88 -20.03
C ILE A 35 -6.58 -19.67 -20.62
N TRP A 36 -5.82 -20.74 -20.85
CA TRP A 36 -4.48 -20.64 -21.43
C TRP A 36 -4.50 -20.19 -22.89
N THR A 37 -5.41 -20.71 -23.71
CA THR A 37 -5.51 -20.28 -25.11
C THR A 37 -6.00 -18.85 -25.22
N GLY A 38 -6.97 -18.43 -24.39
CA GLY A 38 -7.42 -17.05 -24.30
C GLY A 38 -6.30 -16.10 -23.86
N GLY A 39 -5.56 -16.46 -22.80
CA GLY A 39 -4.42 -15.68 -22.32
C GLY A 39 -3.30 -15.55 -23.35
N ALA A 40 -2.97 -16.64 -24.05
CA ALA A 40 -1.99 -16.64 -25.12
C ALA A 40 -2.43 -15.77 -26.31
N LEU A 41 -3.71 -15.83 -26.69
CA LEU A 41 -4.28 -15.02 -27.77
C LEU A 41 -4.22 -13.52 -27.42
N VAL A 42 -4.61 -13.15 -26.21
CA VAL A 42 -4.56 -11.75 -25.73
C VAL A 42 -3.12 -11.25 -25.71
N ALA A 43 -2.17 -12.05 -25.22
CA ALA A 43 -0.75 -11.71 -25.26
C ALA A 43 -0.23 -11.56 -26.69
N ALA A 44 -0.64 -12.45 -27.61
CA ALA A 44 -0.26 -12.37 -29.02
C ALA A 44 -0.79 -11.07 -29.66
N VAL A 45 -2.08 -10.73 -29.46
CA VAL A 45 -2.67 -9.47 -29.95
C VAL A 45 -1.95 -8.25 -29.35
N TYR A 46 -1.62 -8.30 -28.06
CA TYR A 46 -0.86 -7.25 -27.38
C TYR A 46 0.53 -7.02 -28.01
N TYR A 47 1.26 -8.07 -28.35
CA TYR A 47 2.56 -7.94 -29.02
C TYR A 47 2.45 -7.63 -30.51
N LEU A 48 1.44 -8.13 -31.21
CA LEU A 48 1.27 -7.93 -32.66
C LEU A 48 0.72 -6.55 -33.02
N VAL A 49 -0.01 -5.89 -32.11
CA VAL A 49 -0.63 -4.58 -32.37
C VAL A 49 -0.11 -3.51 -31.41
N PRO A 50 1.04 -2.85 -31.72
CA PRO A 50 1.65 -1.80 -30.90
C PRO A 50 0.72 -0.67 -30.44
N PRO A 51 -0.21 -0.12 -31.26
CA PRO A 51 -1.05 1.00 -30.83
C PRO A 51 -2.05 0.62 -29.72
N LEU A 52 -2.46 -0.66 -29.63
CA LEU A 52 -3.37 -1.11 -28.56
C LEU A 52 -2.68 -1.35 -27.21
N ARG A 53 -1.35 -1.44 -27.17
CA ARG A 53 -0.62 -1.76 -25.93
C ARG A 53 -0.87 -0.77 -24.80
N ARG A 54 -0.91 0.52 -25.13
CA ARG A 54 -1.07 1.62 -24.16
C ARG A 54 -2.45 1.65 -23.52
N PRO A 55 -3.59 1.67 -24.26
CA PRO A 55 -4.91 1.66 -23.65
C PRO A 55 -5.17 0.38 -22.84
N PHE A 56 -4.66 -0.78 -23.29
CA PHE A 56 -4.79 -2.02 -22.54
C PHE A 56 -4.05 -1.99 -21.21
N PHE A 57 -2.79 -1.52 -21.22
CA PHE A 57 -1.99 -1.34 -20.02
C PHE A 57 -2.65 -0.36 -19.03
N LEU A 58 -3.15 0.77 -19.53
CA LEU A 58 -3.84 1.75 -18.70
C LEU A 58 -5.14 1.18 -18.11
N GLY A 59 -5.95 0.51 -18.92
CA GLY A 59 -7.18 -0.15 -18.45
C GLY A 59 -6.90 -1.17 -17.33
N TRP A 60 -5.85 -1.98 -17.50
CA TRP A 60 -5.41 -2.91 -16.45
C TRP A 60 -4.92 -2.20 -15.19
N MET A 61 -4.18 -1.10 -15.34
CA MET A 61 -3.72 -0.30 -14.21
C MET A 61 -4.88 0.29 -13.42
N TYR A 62 -5.91 0.81 -14.10
CA TYR A 62 -7.12 1.30 -13.46
C TYR A 62 -7.92 0.18 -12.79
N ALA A 63 -8.00 -1.01 -13.41
CA ALA A 63 -8.69 -2.15 -12.82
C ALA A 63 -7.99 -2.67 -11.55
N THR A 64 -6.66 -2.61 -11.50
CA THR A 64 -5.86 -3.08 -10.36
C THR A 64 -5.64 -1.99 -9.29
N TYR A 65 -5.86 -0.71 -9.61
CA TYR A 65 -5.70 0.41 -8.68
C TYR A 65 -6.49 0.25 -7.36
N PRO A 66 -7.78 -0.15 -7.37
CA PRO A 66 -8.53 -0.35 -6.13
C PRO A 66 -7.88 -1.38 -5.20
N ILE A 67 -7.22 -2.41 -5.74
CA ILE A 67 -6.53 -3.43 -4.95
C ILE A 67 -5.39 -2.80 -4.15
N GLY A 68 -4.56 -1.99 -4.81
CA GLY A 68 -3.46 -1.27 -4.14
C GLY A 68 -3.97 -0.29 -3.08
N TRP A 69 -5.08 0.40 -3.36
CA TRP A 69 -5.75 1.27 -2.39
C TRP A 69 -6.22 0.48 -1.16
N VAL A 70 -6.94 -0.63 -1.35
CA VAL A 70 -7.41 -1.49 -0.26
C VAL A 70 -6.25 -2.02 0.57
N ILE A 71 -5.21 -2.58 -0.07
CA ILE A 71 -4.03 -3.11 0.64
C ILE A 71 -3.37 -2.04 1.51
N SER A 72 -3.20 -0.84 0.98
CA SER A 72 -2.59 0.27 1.72
C SER A 72 -3.41 0.65 2.96
N HIS A 73 -4.73 0.71 2.83
CA HIS A 73 -5.63 1.03 3.96
C HIS A 73 -5.69 -0.10 4.97
N VAL A 74 -5.75 -1.35 4.52
CA VAL A 74 -5.76 -2.53 5.40
C VAL A 74 -4.45 -2.63 6.18
N LEU A 75 -3.30 -2.42 5.53
CA LEU A 75 -2.00 -2.43 6.19
C LEU A 75 -1.91 -1.31 7.24
N LEU A 76 -2.33 -0.10 6.88
CA LEU A 76 -2.36 1.02 7.82
C LEU A 76 -3.29 0.73 9.00
N ALA A 77 -4.50 0.20 8.76
CA ALA A 77 -5.43 -0.19 9.80
C ALA A 77 -4.84 -1.28 10.70
N LEU A 78 -4.18 -2.29 10.13
CA LEU A 78 -3.53 -3.35 10.89
C LEU A 78 -2.44 -2.80 11.80
N ILE A 79 -1.58 -1.90 11.31
CA ILE A 79 -0.53 -1.27 12.12
C ILE A 79 -1.16 -0.38 13.19
N TYR A 80 -2.14 0.43 12.83
CA TYR A 80 -2.79 1.34 13.75
C TYR A 80 -3.54 0.62 14.88
N PHE A 81 -4.39 -0.35 14.55
CA PHE A 81 -5.21 -1.05 15.52
C PHE A 81 -4.48 -2.23 16.17
N GLY A 82 -3.52 -2.85 15.49
CA GLY A 82 -2.76 -3.99 16.00
C GLY A 82 -1.53 -3.61 16.84
N ILE A 83 -0.93 -2.43 16.60
CA ILE A 83 0.30 -2.01 17.30
C ILE A 83 0.09 -0.70 18.06
N LEU A 84 -0.25 0.38 17.35
CA LEU A 84 -0.32 1.73 17.95
C LEU A 84 -1.42 1.85 19.02
N THR A 85 -2.61 1.34 18.73
CA THR A 85 -3.77 1.39 19.63
C THR A 85 -3.54 0.59 20.92
N PRO A 86 -3.13 -0.68 20.89
CA PRO A 86 -2.84 -1.41 22.12
C PRO A 86 -1.67 -0.82 22.89
N MET A 87 -0.64 -0.30 22.21
CA MET A 87 0.45 0.42 22.89
C MET A 87 -0.07 1.64 23.65
N GLY A 88 -0.94 2.44 23.04
CA GLY A 88 -1.60 3.57 23.71
C GLY A 88 -2.51 3.14 24.87
N PHE A 89 -3.21 2.02 24.72
CA PHE A 89 -4.03 1.44 25.79
C PHE A 89 -3.17 0.98 26.97
N VAL A 90 -2.06 0.27 26.71
CA VAL A 90 -1.07 -0.13 27.70
C VAL A 90 -0.52 1.10 28.45
N MET A 91 -0.09 2.14 27.72
CA MET A 91 0.37 3.39 28.34
C MET A 91 -0.69 4.01 29.24
N ARG A 92 -1.96 4.00 28.82
CA ARG A 92 -3.08 4.52 29.60
C ARG A 92 -3.32 3.73 30.88
N VAL A 93 -3.26 2.39 30.81
CA VAL A 93 -3.42 1.50 31.97
C VAL A 93 -2.28 1.71 32.98
N PHE A 94 -1.04 1.83 32.52
CA PHE A 94 0.11 2.12 33.39
C PHE A 94 0.22 3.59 33.81
N GLY A 95 -0.74 4.44 33.42
CA GLY A 95 -0.78 5.85 33.79
C GLY A 95 0.31 6.71 33.17
N TYR A 96 1.02 6.21 32.15
CA TYR A 96 2.04 6.94 31.43
C TYR A 96 1.38 7.95 30.49
N ASP A 97 1.60 9.24 30.75
CA ASP A 97 1.08 10.35 29.93
C ASP A 97 2.24 11.18 29.36
N PRO A 98 2.85 10.75 28.23
CA PRO A 98 4.01 11.43 27.67
C PRO A 98 3.69 12.82 27.12
N MET A 99 2.42 13.13 26.90
CA MET A 99 1.98 14.42 26.36
C MET A 99 1.34 15.32 27.42
N ALA A 100 1.41 14.96 28.70
CA ALA A 100 0.84 15.73 29.82
C ALA A 100 -0.58 16.25 29.54
N ARG A 101 -1.42 15.38 28.97
CA ARG A 101 -2.78 15.71 28.51
C ARG A 101 -3.80 15.70 29.63
N ARG A 102 -3.47 15.16 30.79
CA ARG A 102 -4.32 15.23 31.98
C ARG A 102 -4.59 16.70 32.31
N ARG A 103 -5.87 17.06 32.44
CA ARG A 103 -6.28 18.40 32.81
C ARG A 103 -5.94 18.63 34.27
N ASP A 104 -5.06 19.58 34.54
CA ASP A 104 -4.88 20.10 35.90
C ASP A 104 -6.10 20.96 36.24
N GLY A 105 -6.87 20.53 37.25
CA GLY A 105 -8.09 21.21 37.69
C GLY A 105 -7.84 22.58 38.34
N ALA A 106 -6.58 22.93 38.58
CA ALA A 106 -6.16 24.15 39.24
C ALA A 106 -5.87 25.29 38.24
N GLY A 107 -6.80 25.60 37.31
CA GLY A 107 -6.91 26.88 36.58
C GLY A 107 -5.67 27.48 35.88
N GLY A 108 -4.53 26.80 35.84
CA GLY A 108 -3.25 27.29 35.37
C GLY A 108 -3.02 26.98 33.90
N SER A 109 -2.28 27.87 33.23
CA SER A 109 -1.84 27.68 31.84
C SER A 109 -1.00 26.40 31.70
N TYR A 110 -1.22 25.62 30.63
CA TYR A 110 -0.39 24.45 30.26
C TYR A 110 0.97 24.84 29.68
N TRP A 111 1.37 26.10 29.79
CA TRP A 111 2.63 26.60 29.28
C TRP A 111 3.81 25.97 30.02
N THR A 112 4.59 25.14 29.34
CA THR A 112 5.87 24.65 29.85
C THR A 112 6.93 25.71 29.63
N GLU A 113 7.48 26.26 30.71
CA GLU A 113 8.55 27.26 30.61
C GLU A 113 9.79 26.63 29.96
N ARG A 114 10.20 27.18 28.82
CA ARG A 114 11.36 26.70 28.10
C ARG A 114 12.61 27.10 28.89
N GLU A 115 13.50 26.15 29.17
CA GLU A 115 14.80 26.46 29.79
C GLU A 115 15.47 27.60 29.00
N ARG A 116 15.68 28.74 29.68
CA ARG A 116 16.46 29.86 29.15
C ARG A 116 17.92 29.44 29.08
N ARG A 117 18.29 28.72 28.02
CA ARG A 117 19.70 28.58 27.62
C ARG A 117 20.19 29.95 27.19
N ALA A 118 21.42 30.31 27.55
CA ALA A 118 22.04 31.58 27.17
C ALA A 118 21.79 31.85 25.68
N ALA A 119 21.18 33.00 25.38
CA ALA A 119 20.84 33.41 24.03
C ALA A 119 22.15 33.64 23.26
N ASP A 120 22.62 32.63 22.55
CA ASP A 120 23.67 32.75 21.55
C ASP A 120 23.02 33.18 20.22
N PRO A 121 23.19 34.45 19.79
CA PRO A 121 22.61 34.94 18.55
C PRO A 121 23.11 34.17 17.31
N SER A 122 24.28 33.52 17.39
CA SER A 122 24.86 32.74 16.30
C SER A 122 24.05 31.48 15.95
N ARG A 123 23.17 31.04 16.85
CA ARG A 123 22.32 29.85 16.67
C ARG A 123 21.13 30.11 15.75
N TYR A 124 20.66 31.36 15.65
CA TYR A 124 19.61 31.73 14.69
C TYR A 124 20.04 31.53 13.24
N PHE A 125 21.35 31.60 12.96
CA PHE A 125 21.90 31.38 11.62
C PHE A 125 22.10 29.88 11.28
N ARG A 126 21.80 28.96 12.21
CA ARG A 126 21.98 27.51 12.05
C ARG A 126 20.67 26.75 12.30
N GLN A 127 19.61 27.16 11.60
CA GLN A 127 18.26 26.61 11.77
C GLN A 127 17.91 25.42 10.85
N PHE A 128 18.81 25.05 9.93
CA PHE A 128 18.66 23.92 9.01
C PHE A 128 19.83 22.97 9.12
#